data_AF-A0A1S3V0F6-F1
#
_entry.id   AF-A0A1S3V0F6-F1
#
_cell.length_a   1.000
_cell.length_b   1.000
_cell.length_c   1.000
_cell.angle_alpha   90.00
_cell.angle_beta   90.00
_cell.angle_gamma   90.00
#
_symmetry.space_group_name_H-M   'P 1'
#
loop_
_entity.id
_entity.type
_entity.pdbx_description
1 polymer ?
#
loop_
_entity_poly.entity_id
_entity_poly.type
_entity_poly.pdbx_seq_one_letter_code
_entity_poly.pdbx_strand_id
1 'polypeptide(L)'
;MIDWVRKIAFHFGFVVVIIRSDTTTGEPGRKTFVVLGCERSGKYRKYKQDVQPSVSGTRKCECPFKLRGKPKGHGWVLKVMCGYHNHELVETLVGHPYAGRLNAAEQSILIDMTKSQVKPANILLTLKEHNEDNVTTIKQIYNARYTYKRSLRGSRTEMQQLMMLLDRDKYIQHSRCLEDFDVVSDLFWTHPDSAHLVNSFNIVFLMDTTYKTNKYRLPLLEIVGVTSTGLTFTVVFALLSSERQNNFTWALEMFRRLLLTTEGGPRVVVTDRDIALINAITNVFPDSYRMLCTFHIMKNVKAKCKMLVDNVEAWDVSG
;
A
#
# COMPACT_ATOMS: atom_id res chain seq x y z
N MET A 1 -4.69 -36.33 1.59
CA MET A 1 -3.85 -36.71 2.75
C MET A 1 -3.11 -35.50 3.34
N ILE A 2 -2.28 -34.78 2.59
CA ILE A 2 -1.50 -33.65 3.14
C ILE A 2 -2.41 -32.55 3.71
N ASP A 3 -3.47 -32.18 3.00
CA ASP A 3 -4.38 -31.12 3.47
C ASP A 3 -5.15 -31.55 4.71
N TRP A 4 -5.49 -32.83 4.84
CA TRP A 4 -6.07 -33.39 6.06
C TRP A 4 -5.11 -33.26 7.25
N VAL A 5 -3.83 -33.61 7.08
CA VAL A 5 -2.81 -33.44 8.14
C VAL A 5 -2.67 -31.96 8.53
N ARG A 6 -2.65 -31.06 7.54
CA ARG A 6 -2.56 -29.62 7.79
C ARG A 6 -3.77 -29.10 8.56
N LYS A 7 -4.98 -29.54 8.22
CA LYS A 7 -6.20 -29.16 8.94
C LYS A 7 -6.15 -29.61 10.39
N ILE A 8 -5.72 -30.84 10.66
CA ILE A 8 -5.55 -31.33 12.04
C ILE A 8 -4.49 -30.51 12.78
N ALA A 9 -3.31 -30.32 12.20
CA ALA A 9 -2.25 -29.54 12.83
C ALA A 9 -2.68 -28.11 13.17
N PHE A 10 -3.46 -27.49 12.29
CA PHE A 10 -4.04 -26.17 12.50
C PHE A 10 -4.91 -26.12 13.77
N HIS A 11 -5.77 -27.11 13.99
CA HIS A 11 -6.61 -27.20 15.20
C HIS A 11 -5.78 -27.45 16.47
N PHE A 12 -4.62 -28.09 16.35
CA PHE A 12 -3.67 -28.28 17.45
C PHE A 12 -2.68 -27.13 17.60
N GLY A 13 -2.84 -26.01 16.88
CA GLY A 13 -2.03 -24.82 17.10
C GLY A 13 -0.63 -24.86 16.48
N PHE A 14 -0.42 -25.62 15.40
CA PHE A 14 0.85 -25.62 14.68
C PHE A 14 0.71 -25.81 13.16
N VAL A 15 1.78 -25.53 12.44
CA VAL A 15 1.85 -25.65 10.99
C VAL A 15 2.71 -26.83 10.59
N VAL A 16 2.20 -27.63 9.65
CA VAL A 16 2.92 -28.75 9.03
C VAL A 16 3.38 -28.40 7.62
N VAL A 17 4.65 -28.68 7.34
CA VAL A 17 5.29 -28.52 6.03
C VAL A 17 5.84 -29.85 5.52
N ILE A 18 6.02 -29.94 4.20
CA ILE A 18 6.75 -31.06 3.59
C ILE A 18 8.24 -30.84 3.84
N ILE A 19 8.86 -31.74 4.59
CA ILE A 19 10.30 -31.72 4.86
C ILE A 19 11.05 -32.40 3.72
N ARG A 20 10.52 -33.52 3.25
CA ARG A 20 11.10 -34.32 2.17
C ARG A 20 9.99 -35.10 1.47
N SER A 21 10.07 -35.22 0.17
CA SER A 21 9.22 -36.14 -0.60
C SER A 21 10.06 -36.83 -1.65
N ASP A 22 9.61 -38.00 -2.08
CA ASP A 22 10.18 -38.76 -3.18
C ASP A 22 9.02 -39.43 -3.94
N THR A 23 9.17 -39.55 -5.25
CA THR A 23 8.18 -40.14 -6.15
C THR A 23 8.88 -41.20 -6.98
N THR A 24 8.24 -42.37 -7.12
CA THR A 24 8.80 -43.47 -7.89
C THR A 24 8.91 -43.07 -9.36
N THR A 25 10.13 -43.05 -9.90
CA THR A 25 10.42 -42.71 -11.31
C THR A 25 10.67 -43.95 -12.19
N GLY A 26 10.41 -45.16 -11.67
CA GLY A 26 10.74 -46.42 -12.35
C GLY A 26 12.17 -46.91 -12.12
N GLU A 27 13.02 -46.12 -11.45
CA GLU A 27 14.38 -46.52 -11.07
C GLU A 27 14.40 -47.50 -9.88
N PRO A 28 15.24 -48.55 -9.89
CA PRO A 28 15.41 -49.47 -8.77
C PRO A 28 15.79 -48.73 -7.48
N GLY A 29 15.00 -48.92 -6.41
CA GLY A 29 15.29 -48.38 -5.08
C GLY A 29 14.53 -47.09 -4.69
N ARG A 30 13.90 -46.37 -5.63
CA ARG A 30 13.08 -45.18 -5.32
C ARG A 30 11.64 -45.53 -4.99
N LYS A 31 11.29 -45.43 -3.71
CA LYS A 31 9.91 -45.64 -3.22
C LYS A 31 9.23 -44.29 -3.00
N THR A 32 7.98 -44.18 -3.43
CA THR A 32 7.17 -42.98 -3.18
C THR A 32 6.94 -42.80 -1.68
N PHE A 33 7.29 -41.64 -1.12
CA PHE A 33 6.99 -41.27 0.26
C PHE A 33 6.94 -39.75 0.45
N VAL A 34 6.30 -39.32 1.53
CA VAL A 34 6.37 -37.94 2.01
C VAL A 34 6.71 -37.94 3.50
N VAL A 35 7.59 -37.04 3.91
CA VAL A 35 7.89 -36.73 5.30
C VAL A 35 7.36 -35.34 5.57
N LEU A 36 6.39 -35.28 6.47
CA LEU A 36 5.81 -34.04 6.98
C LEU A 36 6.42 -33.75 8.35
N GLY A 37 6.56 -32.48 8.70
CA GLY A 37 6.93 -32.11 10.07
C GLY A 37 6.60 -30.65 10.38
N CYS A 38 6.95 -30.22 11.58
CA CYS A 38 6.62 -28.88 12.03
C CYS A 38 7.34 -27.83 11.16
N GLU A 39 6.70 -26.70 10.89
CA GLU A 39 7.34 -25.55 10.21
C GLU A 39 8.62 -25.08 10.93
N ARG A 40 8.67 -25.24 12.26
CA ARG A 40 9.82 -24.91 13.11
C ARG A 40 10.92 -25.97 13.10
N SER A 41 10.80 -27.01 12.28
CA SER A 41 11.81 -28.06 12.14
C SER A 41 13.07 -27.61 11.37
N GLY A 42 14.19 -28.23 11.73
CA GLY A 42 15.52 -27.98 11.16
C GLY A 42 16.16 -26.67 11.61
N LYS A 43 17.36 -26.40 11.08
CA LYS A 43 18.08 -25.15 11.31
C LYS A 43 17.80 -24.14 10.20
N TYR A 44 17.81 -22.86 10.53
CA TYR A 44 17.88 -21.81 9.54
C TYR A 44 19.23 -21.86 8.83
N ARG A 45 19.21 -21.83 7.50
CA ARG A 45 20.41 -21.76 6.67
C ARG A 45 20.36 -20.45 5.90
N LYS A 46 21.30 -19.54 6.18
CA LYS A 46 21.44 -18.30 5.41
C LYS A 46 21.91 -18.66 3.99
N TYR A 47 21.18 -18.18 2.99
CA TYR A 47 21.55 -18.37 1.59
C TYR A 47 22.55 -17.32 1.10
N LYS A 48 22.50 -16.11 1.66
CA LYS A 48 23.45 -15.01 1.44
C LYS A 48 23.68 -14.26 2.76
N GLN A 49 24.83 -13.62 2.91
CA GLN A 49 25.06 -12.68 4.00
C GLN A 49 24.22 -11.42 3.78
N ASP A 50 23.65 -10.91 4.87
CA ASP A 50 22.84 -9.69 4.82
C ASP A 50 23.77 -8.48 4.73
N VAL A 51 23.46 -7.52 3.84
CA VAL A 51 24.19 -6.24 3.73
C VAL A 51 23.97 -5.37 4.99
N GLN A 52 22.87 -5.60 5.70
CA GLN A 52 22.57 -5.03 7.01
C GLN A 52 22.00 -6.10 7.95
N PRO A 53 22.23 -6.04 9.26
CA PRO A 53 21.68 -6.99 10.22
C PRO A 53 20.15 -7.07 10.13
N SER A 54 19.61 -8.27 9.91
CA SER A 54 18.16 -8.50 9.96
C SER A 54 17.65 -8.28 11.39
N VAL A 55 16.63 -7.43 11.52
CA VAL A 55 15.87 -7.22 12.77
C VAL A 55 14.91 -8.39 13.06
N SER A 56 14.75 -9.32 12.11
CA SER A 56 13.88 -10.48 12.22
C SER A 56 14.65 -11.79 12.42
N GLY A 57 14.22 -12.59 13.40
CA GLY A 57 14.77 -13.90 13.73
C GLY A 57 14.04 -15.05 13.04
N THR A 58 14.69 -16.22 12.98
CA THR A 58 14.05 -17.45 12.51
C THR A 58 13.15 -18.05 13.58
N ARG A 59 12.02 -18.64 13.18
CA ARG A 59 11.14 -19.44 14.06
C ARG A 59 11.64 -20.88 14.25
N LYS A 60 12.63 -21.28 13.45
CA LYS A 60 13.17 -22.64 13.44
C LYS A 60 13.91 -22.93 14.75
N CYS A 61 13.50 -24.00 15.42
CA CYS A 61 14.06 -24.45 16.69
C CYS A 61 14.38 -25.95 16.66
N GLU A 62 14.62 -26.50 15.47
CA GLU A 62 14.90 -27.91 15.26
C GLU A 62 13.82 -28.86 15.79
N CYS A 63 12.57 -28.42 15.76
CA CYS A 63 11.43 -29.20 16.26
C CYS A 63 11.44 -30.65 15.73
N PRO A 64 11.38 -31.67 16.60
CA PRO A 64 11.56 -33.07 16.21
C PRO A 64 10.29 -33.70 15.62
N PHE A 65 9.13 -33.05 15.75
CA PHE A 65 7.85 -33.54 15.23
C PHE A 65 7.94 -33.94 13.75
N LYS A 66 7.61 -35.20 13.44
CA LYS A 66 7.69 -35.78 12.10
C LYS A 66 6.64 -36.87 11.88
N LEU A 67 6.03 -36.84 10.70
CA LEU A 67 5.14 -37.87 10.17
C LEU A 67 5.71 -38.41 8.86
N ARG A 68 5.50 -39.69 8.57
CA ARG A 68 5.87 -40.32 7.31
C ARG A 68 4.63 -40.90 6.61
N GLY A 69 4.30 -40.36 5.45
CA GLY A 69 3.29 -40.88 4.55
C GLY A 69 3.88 -41.82 3.51
N LYS A 70 3.24 -42.96 3.27
CA LYS A 70 3.55 -43.88 2.16
C LYS A 70 2.26 -44.32 1.47
N PRO A 71 2.27 -44.56 0.16
CA PRO A 71 1.13 -45.15 -0.53
C PRO A 71 0.91 -46.59 -0.04
N LYS A 72 -0.36 -46.99 0.11
CA LYS A 72 -0.78 -48.37 0.39
C LYS A 72 -2.13 -48.61 -0.29
N GLY A 73 -2.14 -49.47 -1.31
CA GLY A 73 -3.32 -49.66 -2.17
C GLY A 73 -3.73 -48.35 -2.84
N HIS A 74 -5.02 -48.02 -2.79
CA HIS A 74 -5.57 -46.76 -3.32
C HIS A 74 -5.42 -45.56 -2.36
N GLY A 75 -4.81 -45.75 -1.20
CA GLY A 75 -4.72 -44.75 -0.15
C GLY A 75 -3.29 -44.44 0.31
N TRP A 76 -3.21 -43.64 1.38
CA TRP A 76 -1.97 -43.29 2.05
C TRP A 76 -2.01 -43.76 3.50
N VAL A 77 -0.92 -44.35 3.99
CA VAL A 77 -0.72 -44.64 5.41
C VAL A 77 0.23 -43.60 5.98
N LEU A 78 -0.18 -43.00 7.10
CA LEU A 78 0.63 -42.08 7.90
C LEU A 78 1.17 -42.81 9.13
N LYS A 79 2.49 -42.73 9.32
CA LYS A 79 3.17 -43.20 10.53
C LYS A 79 3.73 -42.00 11.28
N VAL A 80 3.40 -41.88 12.57
CA VAL A 80 4.05 -40.93 13.47
C VAL A 80 5.48 -41.39 13.71
N MET A 81 6.46 -40.58 13.31
CA MET A 81 7.88 -40.85 13.58
C MET A 81 8.29 -40.23 14.92
N CYS A 82 7.79 -39.03 15.20
CA CYS A 82 7.93 -38.35 16.49
C CYS A 82 6.74 -37.40 16.67
N GLY A 83 6.01 -37.53 17.78
CA GLY A 83 4.87 -36.67 18.12
C GLY A 83 5.22 -35.51 19.06
N TYR A 84 6.48 -35.40 19.49
CA TYR A 84 6.92 -34.41 20.46
C TYR A 84 7.27 -33.07 19.79
N HIS A 85 6.91 -31.98 20.47
CA HIS A 85 7.30 -30.61 20.13
C HIS A 85 8.19 -30.04 21.23
N ASN A 86 9.32 -29.44 20.86
CA ASN A 86 10.23 -28.77 21.80
C ASN A 86 9.91 -27.27 21.96
N HIS A 87 8.68 -26.89 21.69
CA HIS A 87 8.18 -25.53 21.76
C HIS A 87 6.69 -25.58 22.07
N GLU A 88 6.17 -24.52 22.67
CA GLU A 88 4.75 -24.38 22.91
C GLU A 88 3.95 -24.30 21.60
N LEU A 89 2.76 -24.87 21.64
CA LEU A 89 1.75 -24.75 20.60
C LEU A 89 0.91 -23.51 20.88
N VAL A 90 0.45 -22.82 19.83
CA VAL A 90 -0.28 -21.56 19.99
C VAL A 90 -1.78 -21.80 19.99
N GLU A 91 -2.53 -21.07 20.81
CA GLU A 91 -4.00 -21.13 20.81
C GLU A 91 -4.61 -20.65 19.49
N THR A 92 -3.96 -19.66 18.85
CA THR A 92 -4.40 -19.09 17.58
C THR A 92 -3.24 -18.91 16.61
N LEU A 93 -3.51 -19.17 15.33
CA LEU A 93 -2.57 -18.97 14.23
C LEU A 93 -2.74 -17.62 13.53
N VAL A 94 -3.55 -16.70 14.09
CA VAL A 94 -3.68 -15.32 13.60
C VAL A 94 -2.33 -14.63 13.55
N GLY A 95 -1.99 -14.07 12.40
CA GLY A 95 -0.68 -13.44 12.17
C GLY A 95 0.47 -14.42 11.90
N HIS A 96 0.22 -15.74 11.91
CA HIS A 96 1.25 -16.72 11.57
C HIS A 96 1.65 -16.58 10.09
N PRO A 97 2.96 -16.42 9.76
CA PRO A 97 3.40 -16.13 8.39
C PRO A 97 3.06 -17.20 7.35
N TYR A 98 3.02 -18.47 7.76
CA TYR A 98 2.62 -19.59 6.89
C TYR A 98 1.12 -19.83 6.85
N ALA A 99 0.44 -19.89 8.01
CA ALA A 99 -0.99 -20.18 8.08
C ALA A 99 -1.85 -19.05 7.48
N GLY A 100 -1.43 -17.79 7.63
CA GLY A 100 -2.14 -16.65 7.03
C GLY A 100 -1.85 -16.43 5.54
N ARG A 101 -1.18 -17.36 4.86
CA ARG A 101 -0.98 -17.28 3.40
C ARG A 101 -2.28 -17.62 2.69
N LEU A 102 -2.63 -16.80 1.71
CA LEU A 102 -3.79 -17.06 0.87
C LEU A 102 -3.54 -18.29 0.00
N ASN A 103 -4.50 -19.19 -0.03
CA ASN A 103 -4.54 -20.30 -0.97
C ASN A 103 -4.91 -19.82 -2.40
N ALA A 104 -4.95 -20.73 -3.38
CA ALA A 104 -5.19 -20.36 -4.77
C ALA A 104 -6.57 -19.69 -5.00
N ALA A 105 -7.63 -20.17 -4.34
CA ALA A 105 -8.97 -19.59 -4.45
C ALA A 105 -9.03 -18.21 -3.80
N GLU A 106 -8.46 -18.07 -2.60
CA GLU A 106 -8.37 -16.80 -1.87
C GLU A 106 -7.52 -15.75 -2.63
N GLN A 107 -6.43 -16.18 -3.28
CA GLN A 107 -5.64 -15.32 -4.17
C GLN A 107 -6.47 -14.81 -5.35
N SER A 108 -7.30 -15.66 -5.97
CA SER A 108 -8.18 -15.24 -7.06
C SER A 108 -9.16 -14.16 -6.60
N ILE A 109 -9.82 -14.36 -5.47
CA ILE A 109 -10.74 -13.39 -4.87
C ILE A 109 -10.02 -12.05 -4.61
N LEU A 110 -8.83 -12.10 -4.00
CA LEU A 110 -8.04 -10.89 -3.74
C LEU A 110 -7.72 -10.15 -5.03
N ILE A 111 -7.34 -10.85 -6.10
CA ILE A 111 -7.00 -10.26 -7.39
C ILE A 111 -8.21 -9.56 -8.00
N ASP A 112 -9.37 -10.22 -8.04
CA ASP A 112 -10.56 -9.66 -8.70
C ASP A 112 -11.15 -8.48 -7.91
N MET A 113 -11.17 -8.57 -6.58
CA MET A 113 -11.54 -7.44 -5.73
C MET A 113 -10.51 -6.29 -5.81
N THR A 114 -9.23 -6.60 -6.01
CA THR A 114 -8.18 -5.58 -6.21
C THR A 114 -8.37 -4.82 -7.53
N LYS A 115 -8.70 -5.51 -8.62
CA LYS A 115 -9.02 -4.88 -9.92
C LYS A 115 -10.20 -3.92 -9.79
N SER A 116 -11.22 -4.34 -9.01
CA SER A 116 -12.42 -3.55 -8.69
C SER A 116 -12.21 -2.46 -7.64
N GLN A 117 -10.96 -2.14 -7.30
CA GLN A 117 -10.57 -1.11 -6.32
C GLN A 117 -11.18 -1.25 -4.91
N VAL A 118 -11.58 -2.47 -4.52
CA VAL A 118 -12.17 -2.71 -3.20
C VAL A 118 -11.14 -2.42 -2.09
N LYS A 119 -11.62 -1.86 -0.98
CA LYS A 119 -10.77 -1.56 0.19
C LYS A 119 -10.19 -2.86 0.78
N PRO A 120 -8.91 -2.89 1.18
CA PRO A 120 -8.29 -4.09 1.77
C PRO A 120 -9.04 -4.68 2.97
N ALA A 121 -9.71 -3.84 3.77
CA ALA A 121 -10.54 -4.30 4.89
C ALA A 121 -11.72 -5.18 4.41
N ASN A 122 -12.41 -4.76 3.35
CA ASN A 122 -13.53 -5.52 2.79
C ASN A 122 -13.03 -6.81 2.11
N ILE A 123 -11.86 -6.78 1.47
CA ILE A 123 -11.23 -7.99 0.94
C ILE A 123 -10.98 -9.00 2.08
N LEU A 124 -10.44 -8.53 3.20
CA LEU A 124 -10.20 -9.40 4.36
C LEU A 124 -11.50 -9.99 4.92
N LEU A 125 -12.56 -9.18 5.02
CA LEU A 125 -13.87 -9.63 5.47
C LEU A 125 -14.42 -10.75 4.59
N THR A 126 -14.46 -10.53 3.27
CA THR A 126 -14.93 -11.55 2.31
C THR A 126 -14.12 -12.85 2.37
N LEU A 127 -12.80 -12.77 2.57
CA LEU A 127 -11.98 -13.96 2.71
C LEU A 127 -12.30 -14.76 3.99
N LYS A 128 -12.64 -14.07 5.08
CA LYS A 128 -13.05 -14.70 6.35
C LYS A 128 -14.47 -15.27 6.29
N GLU A 129 -15.37 -14.65 5.53
CA GLU A 129 -16.72 -15.17 5.29
C GLU A 129 -16.68 -16.47 4.45
N HIS A 130 -15.78 -16.55 3.46
CA HIS A 130 -15.63 -17.75 2.64
C HIS A 130 -14.85 -18.89 3.33
N ASN A 131 -14.09 -18.57 4.38
CA ASN A 131 -13.23 -19.53 5.07
C ASN A 131 -13.07 -19.15 6.56
N GLU A 132 -13.81 -19.84 7.43
CA GLU A 132 -13.79 -19.62 8.89
C GLU A 132 -12.39 -19.87 9.49
N ASP A 133 -11.60 -20.77 8.90
CA ASP A 133 -10.22 -21.07 9.30
C ASP A 133 -9.21 -20.00 8.80
N ASN A 134 -9.67 -18.94 8.10
CA ASN A 134 -8.79 -17.90 7.58
C ASN A 134 -8.20 -17.02 8.70
N VAL A 135 -6.89 -17.20 8.91
CA VAL A 135 -6.09 -16.46 9.89
C VAL A 135 -5.25 -15.34 9.27
N THR A 136 -5.56 -14.95 8.03
CA THR A 136 -4.89 -13.85 7.35
C THR A 136 -5.16 -12.52 8.08
N THR A 137 -4.15 -11.68 8.10
CA THR A 137 -4.20 -10.33 8.69
C THR A 137 -4.28 -9.26 7.61
N ILE A 138 -4.73 -8.06 8.00
CA ILE A 138 -4.79 -6.92 7.07
C ILE A 138 -3.42 -6.60 6.45
N LYS A 139 -2.33 -6.76 7.22
CA LYS A 139 -0.95 -6.59 6.73
C LYS A 139 -0.62 -7.58 5.63
N GLN A 140 -1.05 -8.83 5.74
CA GLN A 140 -0.86 -9.84 4.71
C GLN A 140 -1.66 -9.53 3.45
N ILE A 141 -2.89 -8.99 3.57
CA ILE A 141 -3.67 -8.50 2.42
C ILE A 141 -2.94 -7.36 1.70
N TYR A 142 -2.43 -6.37 2.43
CA TYR A 142 -1.61 -5.31 1.84
C TYR A 142 -0.39 -5.86 1.09
N ASN A 143 0.32 -6.82 1.69
CA ASN A 143 1.50 -7.44 1.08
C ASN A 143 1.14 -8.25 -0.18
N ALA A 144 0.05 -9.01 -0.15
CA ALA A 144 -0.43 -9.79 -1.29
C ALA A 144 -0.86 -8.85 -2.44
N ARG A 145 -1.62 -7.81 -2.13
CA ARG A 145 -2.03 -6.78 -3.10
C ARG A 145 -0.83 -6.05 -3.69
N TYR A 146 0.17 -5.70 -2.88
CA TYR A 146 1.42 -5.12 -3.34
C TYR A 146 2.17 -6.07 -4.29
N THR A 147 2.23 -7.35 -3.95
CA THR A 147 2.90 -8.39 -4.76
C THR A 147 2.23 -8.53 -6.13
N TYR A 148 0.89 -8.55 -6.16
CA TYR A 148 0.12 -8.57 -7.40
C TYR A 148 0.34 -7.30 -8.23
N LYS A 149 0.24 -6.10 -7.63
CA LYS A 149 0.51 -4.85 -8.37
C LYS A 149 1.93 -4.81 -8.93
N ARG A 150 2.90 -5.34 -8.19
CA ARG A 150 4.30 -5.45 -8.64
C ARG A 150 4.45 -6.42 -9.81
N SER A 151 3.70 -7.53 -9.85
CA SER A 151 3.77 -8.46 -10.99
C SER A 151 3.18 -7.85 -12.26
N LEU A 152 2.15 -7.00 -12.16
CA LEU A 152 1.63 -6.24 -13.31
C LEU A 152 2.64 -5.23 -13.86
N ARG A 153 3.41 -4.60 -12.98
CA ARG A 153 4.40 -3.60 -13.36
C ARG A 153 5.61 -4.18 -14.09
N GLY A 154 6.02 -5.40 -13.74
CA GLY A 154 7.24 -6.03 -14.23
C GLY A 154 8.50 -5.30 -13.73
N SER A 155 9.43 -5.02 -14.65
CA SER A 155 10.71 -4.34 -14.36
C SER A 155 10.61 -2.83 -14.21
N ARG A 156 9.47 -2.21 -14.56
CA ARG A 156 9.28 -0.75 -14.51
C ARG A 156 9.39 -0.23 -13.07
N THR A 157 9.90 0.99 -12.91
CA THR A 157 9.78 1.73 -11.64
C THR A 157 8.34 2.19 -11.40
N GLU A 158 8.02 2.62 -10.18
CA GLU A 158 6.70 3.15 -9.84
C GLU A 158 6.35 4.37 -10.71
N MET A 159 7.33 5.24 -11.00
CA MET A 159 7.17 6.42 -11.85
C MET A 159 6.92 6.03 -13.31
N GLN A 160 7.73 5.13 -13.87
CA GLN A 160 7.54 4.63 -15.23
C GLN A 160 6.17 3.98 -15.43
N GLN A 161 5.70 3.23 -14.42
CA GLN A 161 4.36 2.65 -14.46
C GLN A 161 3.27 3.71 -14.45
N LEU A 162 3.40 4.76 -13.61
CA LEU A 162 2.45 5.86 -13.57
C LEU A 162 2.38 6.57 -14.92
N MET A 163 3.51 7.00 -15.48
CA MET A 163 3.56 7.71 -16.76
C MET A 163 3.00 6.87 -17.91
N MET A 164 3.26 5.55 -17.92
CA MET A 164 2.66 4.64 -18.90
C MET A 164 1.14 4.56 -18.76
N LEU A 165 0.60 4.52 -17.53
CA LEU A 165 -0.84 4.52 -17.31
C LEU A 165 -1.48 5.86 -17.73
N LEU A 166 -0.83 6.98 -17.43
CA LEU A 166 -1.27 8.31 -17.85
C LEU A 166 -1.34 8.41 -19.38
N ASP A 167 -0.31 7.94 -20.07
CA ASP A 167 -0.26 7.92 -21.54
C ASP A 167 -1.35 7.00 -22.13
N ARG A 168 -1.44 5.77 -21.63
CA ARG A 168 -2.45 4.79 -22.06
C ARG A 168 -3.88 5.33 -21.92
N ASP A 169 -4.16 5.98 -20.79
CA ASP A 169 -5.48 6.52 -20.46
C ASP A 169 -5.67 7.97 -20.94
N LYS A 170 -4.74 8.47 -21.78
CA LYS A 170 -4.79 9.78 -22.47
C LYS A 170 -4.90 10.98 -21.53
N TYR A 171 -4.29 10.90 -20.36
CA TYR A 171 -4.12 12.07 -19.49
C TYR A 171 -3.20 13.08 -20.14
N ILE A 172 -3.51 14.37 -19.95
CA ILE A 172 -2.60 15.45 -20.33
C ILE A 172 -1.51 15.48 -19.27
N GLN A 173 -0.24 15.35 -19.68
CA GLN A 173 0.89 15.30 -18.77
C GLN A 173 2.06 16.19 -19.20
N HIS A 174 2.76 16.73 -18.21
CA HIS A 174 4.01 17.45 -18.37
C HIS A 174 4.99 16.99 -17.31
N SER A 175 6.26 16.81 -17.69
CA SER A 175 7.31 16.44 -16.76
C SER A 175 8.55 17.29 -17.00
N ARG A 176 9.32 17.52 -15.93
CA ARG A 176 10.69 18.01 -16.03
C ARG A 176 11.65 16.99 -15.44
N CYS A 177 12.83 16.90 -16.03
CA CYS A 177 13.90 16.01 -15.60
C CYS A 177 14.99 16.83 -14.91
N LEU A 178 15.81 16.18 -14.10
CA LEU A 178 17.08 16.76 -13.67
C LEU A 178 17.99 16.87 -14.89
N GLU A 179 18.66 18.00 -15.08
CA GLU A 179 19.40 18.32 -16.32
C GLU A 179 20.43 17.25 -16.70
N ASP A 180 21.03 16.58 -15.71
CA ASP A 180 22.10 15.59 -15.90
C ASP A 180 21.66 14.13 -15.75
N PHE A 181 20.39 13.88 -15.44
CA PHE A 181 19.89 12.55 -15.16
C PHE A 181 18.55 12.34 -15.86
N ASP A 182 18.35 11.17 -16.51
CA ASP A 182 17.06 10.74 -17.05
C ASP A 182 16.08 10.34 -15.92
N VAL A 183 15.91 11.26 -14.97
CA VAL A 183 15.18 11.13 -13.73
C VAL A 183 14.20 12.29 -13.67
N VAL A 184 12.93 11.94 -13.75
CA VAL A 184 11.81 12.88 -13.59
C VAL A 184 11.89 13.49 -12.18
N SER A 185 12.02 14.81 -12.12
CA SER A 185 12.02 15.57 -10.88
C SER A 185 10.61 15.97 -10.49
N ASP A 186 9.85 16.52 -11.44
CA ASP A 186 8.45 16.87 -11.23
C ASP A 186 7.57 16.33 -12.37
N LEU A 187 6.35 15.92 -12.02
CA LEU A 187 5.33 15.38 -12.92
C LEU A 187 4.00 16.07 -12.64
N PHE A 188 3.36 16.59 -13.68
CA PHE A 188 2.06 17.24 -13.67
C PHE A 188 1.12 16.44 -14.57
N TRP A 189 -0.11 16.19 -14.13
CA TRP A 189 -1.10 15.53 -14.98
C TRP A 189 -2.55 15.89 -14.64
N THR A 190 -3.39 16.01 -15.67
CA THR A 190 -4.83 16.28 -15.56
C THR A 190 -5.63 15.33 -16.46
N HIS A 191 -6.86 15.00 -16.04
CA HIS A 191 -7.80 14.26 -16.87
C HIS A 191 -8.35 15.18 -17.98
N PRO A 192 -8.56 14.70 -19.22
CA PRO A 192 -9.11 15.53 -20.30
C PRO A 192 -10.43 16.22 -19.93
N ASP A 193 -11.35 15.50 -19.29
CA ASP A 193 -12.61 16.08 -18.80
C ASP A 193 -12.40 17.16 -17.74
N SER A 194 -11.39 17.01 -16.86
CA SER A 194 -11.04 18.04 -15.89
C SER A 194 -10.54 19.31 -16.59
N ALA A 195 -9.78 19.19 -17.68
CA ALA A 195 -9.36 20.34 -18.48
C ALA A 195 -10.56 21.04 -19.14
N HIS A 196 -11.58 20.31 -19.58
CA HIS A 196 -12.83 20.89 -20.06
C HIS A 196 -13.62 21.61 -18.94
N LEU A 197 -13.72 20.99 -17.76
CA LEU A 197 -14.41 21.57 -16.61
C LEU A 197 -13.73 22.84 -16.11
N VAL A 198 -12.40 22.88 -16.09
CA VAL A 198 -11.62 24.08 -15.75
C VAL A 198 -12.05 25.27 -16.58
N ASN A 199 -12.26 25.09 -17.89
CA ASN A 199 -12.67 26.18 -18.78
C ASN A 199 -14.14 26.60 -18.62
N SER A 200 -14.97 25.75 -17.99
CA SER A 200 -16.35 26.08 -17.64
C SER A 200 -16.45 26.71 -16.24
N PHE A 201 -15.55 26.34 -15.34
CA PHE A 201 -15.55 26.71 -13.92
C PHE A 201 -14.15 27.16 -13.48
N ASN A 202 -13.73 28.35 -13.91
CA ASN A 202 -12.39 28.92 -13.70
C ASN A 202 -12.32 30.00 -12.61
N ILE A 203 -13.36 30.14 -11.78
CA ILE A 203 -13.45 31.26 -10.83
C ILE A 203 -12.74 30.98 -9.51
N VAL A 204 -12.95 29.79 -8.94
CA VAL A 204 -12.47 29.43 -7.60
C VAL A 204 -11.71 28.11 -7.65
N PHE A 205 -10.48 28.12 -7.14
CA PHE A 205 -9.67 26.91 -6.99
C PHE A 205 -9.14 26.77 -5.57
N LEU A 206 -9.16 25.54 -5.07
CA LEU A 206 -8.48 25.15 -3.85
C LEU A 206 -7.17 24.46 -4.22
N MET A 207 -6.08 24.86 -3.59
CA MET A 207 -4.76 24.28 -3.80
C MET A 207 -4.24 23.78 -2.46
N ASP A 208 -3.85 22.51 -2.41
CA ASP A 208 -3.29 21.91 -1.21
C ASP A 208 -2.09 21.03 -1.58
N THR A 209 -1.04 21.11 -0.75
CA THR A 209 0.15 20.26 -0.94
C THR A 209 0.22 19.26 0.19
N THR A 210 0.08 17.98 -0.15
CA THR A 210 0.22 16.91 0.83
C THR A 210 1.68 16.45 0.90
N TYR A 211 2.28 16.58 2.09
CA TYR A 211 3.66 16.16 2.34
C TYR A 211 3.75 14.77 2.97
N LYS A 212 4.83 14.02 2.67
CA LYS A 212 5.25 12.77 3.35
C LYS A 212 4.28 11.59 3.34
N THR A 213 3.21 11.61 2.55
CA THR A 213 2.26 10.48 2.49
C THR A 213 2.74 9.34 1.58
N ASN A 214 3.66 9.59 0.64
CA ASN A 214 4.23 8.57 -0.24
C ASN A 214 5.62 8.08 0.22
N LYS A 215 6.00 6.88 -0.23
CA LYS A 215 7.28 6.20 0.09
C LYS A 215 8.51 7.05 -0.25
N TYR A 216 8.39 7.97 -1.20
CA TYR A 216 9.47 8.82 -1.69
C TYR A 216 9.54 10.16 -0.97
N ARG A 217 8.57 10.46 -0.08
CA ARG A 217 8.42 11.73 0.62
C ARG A 217 8.34 12.93 -0.33
N LEU A 218 7.80 12.71 -1.53
CA LEU A 218 7.60 13.75 -2.53
C LEU A 218 6.32 14.55 -2.21
N PRO A 219 6.35 15.89 -2.25
CA PRO A 219 5.16 16.71 -2.21
C PRO A 219 4.19 16.40 -3.36
N LEU A 220 2.90 16.25 -3.06
CA LEU A 220 1.84 16.15 -4.07
C LEU A 220 0.92 17.37 -3.93
N LEU A 221 1.04 18.29 -4.89
CA LEU A 221 0.11 19.40 -5.05
C LEU A 221 -1.15 18.89 -5.75
N GLU A 222 -2.30 19.10 -5.11
CA GLU A 222 -3.63 18.89 -5.69
C GLU A 222 -4.31 20.24 -5.90
N ILE A 223 -4.89 20.44 -7.08
CA ILE A 223 -5.75 21.58 -7.39
C ILE A 223 -7.16 21.06 -7.61
N VAL A 224 -8.12 21.68 -6.93
CA VAL A 224 -9.54 21.34 -6.95
C VAL A 224 -10.33 22.56 -7.41
N GLY A 225 -11.19 22.38 -8.40
CA GLY A 225 -12.10 23.43 -8.89
C GLY A 225 -13.45 23.35 -8.21
N VAL A 226 -14.18 24.46 -8.19
CA VAL A 226 -15.55 24.55 -7.66
C VAL A 226 -16.50 24.97 -8.77
N THR A 227 -17.55 24.20 -8.97
CA THR A 227 -18.64 24.48 -9.91
C THR A 227 -19.55 25.60 -9.39
N SER A 228 -20.41 26.16 -10.26
CA SER A 228 -21.40 27.17 -9.87
C SER A 228 -22.43 26.68 -8.83
N THR A 229 -22.60 25.37 -8.68
CA THR A 229 -23.48 24.75 -7.68
C THR A 229 -22.74 24.34 -6.39
N GLY A 230 -21.46 24.72 -6.25
CA GLY A 230 -20.66 24.41 -5.07
C GLY A 230 -20.12 22.97 -5.01
N LEU A 231 -20.28 22.17 -6.07
CA LEU A 231 -19.63 20.86 -6.17
C LEU A 231 -18.16 21.02 -6.53
N THR A 232 -17.31 20.15 -6.00
CA THR A 232 -15.86 20.13 -6.24
C THR A 232 -15.48 19.09 -7.27
N PHE A 233 -14.45 19.36 -8.07
CA PHE A 233 -13.84 18.38 -8.97
C PHE A 233 -12.32 18.52 -8.95
N THR A 234 -11.60 17.40 -9.04
CA THR A 234 -10.14 17.42 -9.15
C THR A 234 -9.75 17.98 -10.51
N VAL A 235 -8.96 19.03 -10.49
CA VAL A 235 -8.45 19.71 -11.68
C VAL A 235 -7.13 19.09 -12.10
N VAL A 236 -6.17 19.05 -11.17
CA VAL A 236 -4.83 18.58 -11.50
C VAL A 236 -4.10 18.03 -10.30
N PHE A 237 -3.15 17.15 -10.57
CA PHE A 237 -2.14 16.70 -9.65
C PHE A 237 -0.75 17.08 -10.15
N ALA A 238 0.12 17.48 -9.23
CA ALA A 238 1.54 17.64 -9.51
C ALA A 238 2.39 17.01 -8.40
N LEU A 239 3.17 16.00 -8.77
CA LEU A 239 4.19 15.42 -7.91
C LEU A 239 5.48 16.21 -8.07
N LEU A 240 5.97 16.79 -6.99
CA LEU A 240 7.10 17.70 -6.99
C LEU A 240 8.29 17.09 -6.25
N SER A 241 9.50 17.45 -6.66
CA SER A 241 10.76 17.08 -6.00
C SER A 241 10.98 17.84 -4.69
N SER A 242 10.43 19.05 -4.55
CA SER A 242 10.52 19.84 -3.32
C SER A 242 9.40 20.88 -3.18
N GLU A 243 9.10 21.30 -1.95
CA GLU A 243 8.20 22.42 -1.60
C GLU A 243 8.93 23.77 -1.73
N ARG A 244 9.52 24.02 -2.91
CA ARG A 244 10.15 25.31 -3.21
C ARG A 244 9.29 26.09 -4.19
N GLN A 245 9.38 27.42 -4.10
CA GLN A 245 8.63 28.33 -4.97
C GLN A 245 8.81 28.00 -6.45
N ASN A 246 10.02 27.66 -6.90
CA ASN A 246 10.28 27.26 -8.28
C ASN A 246 9.46 26.01 -8.72
N ASN A 247 9.33 25.00 -7.86
CA ASN A 247 8.52 23.82 -8.17
C ASN A 247 7.04 24.17 -8.32
N PHE A 248 6.53 24.99 -7.39
CA PHE A 248 5.14 25.44 -7.46
C PHE A 248 4.88 26.34 -8.66
N THR A 249 5.78 27.28 -8.96
CA THR A 249 5.67 28.14 -10.14
C THR A 249 5.55 27.31 -11.41
N TRP A 250 6.42 26.31 -11.59
CA TRP A 250 6.36 25.41 -12.74
C TRP A 250 5.00 24.68 -12.84
N ALA A 251 4.50 24.12 -11.73
CA ALA A 251 3.21 23.43 -11.72
C ALA A 251 2.03 24.38 -12.02
N LEU A 252 2.07 25.60 -11.49
CA LEU A 252 1.05 26.62 -11.72
C LEU A 252 1.09 27.17 -13.16
N GLU A 253 2.27 27.26 -13.77
CA GLU A 253 2.41 27.58 -15.19
C GLU A 253 1.81 26.49 -16.08
N MET A 254 2.00 25.21 -15.74
CA MET A 254 1.34 24.12 -16.44
C MET A 254 -0.18 24.18 -16.27
N PHE A 255 -0.66 24.50 -15.07
CA PHE A 255 -2.09 24.73 -14.82
C PHE A 255 -2.62 25.92 -15.64
N ARG A 256 -1.88 27.03 -15.71
CA ARG A 256 -2.25 28.20 -16.50
C ARG A 256 -2.46 27.88 -17.97
N ARG A 257 -1.68 26.95 -18.55
CA ARG A 257 -1.84 26.50 -19.94
C ARG A 257 -3.17 25.78 -20.20
N LEU A 258 -3.85 25.29 -19.16
CA LEU A 258 -5.18 24.68 -19.30
C LEU A 258 -6.30 25.72 -19.42
N LEU A 259 -6.06 26.98 -19.07
CA LEU A 259 -7.04 28.06 -19.09
C LEU A 259 -7.04 28.75 -20.46
N LEU A 260 -8.12 28.57 -21.23
CA LEU A 260 -8.23 29.05 -22.62
C LEU A 260 -8.64 30.52 -22.74
N THR A 261 -9.41 31.05 -21.79
CA THR A 261 -10.16 32.31 -21.97
C THR A 261 -9.96 33.34 -20.87
N THR A 262 -9.15 33.06 -19.86
CA THR A 262 -8.95 33.97 -18.72
C THR A 262 -7.67 34.76 -18.89
N GLU A 263 -7.75 35.92 -19.53
CA GLU A 263 -6.82 37.00 -19.20
C GLU A 263 -6.86 37.21 -17.67
N GLY A 264 -5.72 37.11 -17.00
CA GLY A 264 -5.58 37.25 -15.54
C GLY A 264 -5.67 35.96 -14.70
N GLY A 265 -6.18 34.84 -15.25
CA GLY A 265 -6.28 33.56 -14.52
C GLY A 265 -7.48 33.47 -13.56
N PRO A 266 -7.42 32.65 -12.49
CA PRO A 266 -8.54 32.47 -11.58
C PRO A 266 -8.82 33.71 -10.72
N ARG A 267 -10.08 33.93 -10.33
CA ARG A 267 -10.43 35.08 -9.47
C ARG A 267 -10.08 34.84 -8.01
N VAL A 268 -10.25 33.62 -7.52
CA VAL A 268 -9.99 33.25 -6.13
C VAL A 268 -9.17 31.97 -6.08
N VAL A 269 -8.08 32.02 -5.30
CA VAL A 269 -7.31 30.83 -4.93
C VAL A 269 -7.36 30.68 -3.41
N VAL A 270 -7.83 29.52 -2.97
CA VAL A 270 -7.85 29.12 -1.57
C VAL A 270 -6.69 28.16 -1.34
N THR A 271 -5.78 28.48 -0.45
CA THR A 271 -4.64 27.62 -0.11
C THR A 271 -4.43 27.56 1.39
N ASP A 272 -3.59 26.64 1.85
CA ASP A 272 -3.05 26.72 3.21
C ASP A 272 -2.01 27.86 3.34
N ARG A 273 -1.28 27.90 4.46
CA ARG A 273 -0.26 28.94 4.72
C ARG A 273 1.15 28.52 4.26
N ASP A 274 1.26 27.75 3.18
CA ASP A 274 2.54 27.48 2.54
C ASP A 274 3.06 28.75 1.83
N ILE A 275 4.14 29.31 2.35
CA ILE A 275 4.74 30.55 1.86
C ILE A 275 5.27 30.38 0.43
N ALA A 276 5.86 29.23 0.10
CA ALA A 276 6.40 28.96 -1.21
C ALA A 276 5.29 28.87 -2.27
N LEU A 277 4.18 28.20 -1.95
CA LEU A 277 3.00 28.12 -2.80
C LEU A 277 2.33 29.50 -2.95
N ILE A 278 2.16 30.24 -1.86
CA ILE A 278 1.60 31.62 -1.89
C ILE A 278 2.43 32.53 -2.80
N ASN A 279 3.76 32.48 -2.69
CA ASN A 279 4.64 33.29 -3.53
C ASN A 279 4.55 32.87 -5.01
N ALA A 280 4.45 31.56 -5.29
CA ALA A 280 4.26 31.07 -6.65
C ALA A 280 2.92 31.53 -7.25
N ILE A 281 1.82 31.45 -6.49
CA ILE A 281 0.50 31.96 -6.91
C ILE A 281 0.59 33.45 -7.22
N THR A 282 1.26 34.22 -6.37
CA THR A 282 1.43 35.68 -6.55
C THR A 282 2.16 36.02 -7.85
N ASN A 283 3.13 35.19 -8.24
CA ASN A 283 3.88 35.39 -9.48
C ASN A 283 3.10 34.95 -10.72
N VAL A 284 2.41 33.80 -10.67
CA VAL A 284 1.75 33.22 -11.84
C VAL A 284 0.36 33.83 -12.09
N PHE A 285 -0.34 34.18 -11.02
CA PHE A 285 -1.70 34.73 -11.02
C PHE A 285 -1.80 35.96 -10.09
N PRO A 286 -1.17 37.10 -10.46
CA PRO A 286 -1.09 38.29 -9.62
C PRO A 286 -2.46 38.91 -9.29
N ASP A 287 -3.46 38.74 -10.17
CA ASP A 287 -4.80 39.30 -10.02
C ASP A 287 -5.74 38.42 -9.18
N SER A 288 -5.30 37.21 -8.81
CA SER A 288 -6.11 36.31 -7.99
C SER A 288 -6.19 36.79 -6.54
N TYR A 289 -7.42 36.85 -6.01
CA TYR A 289 -7.62 37.03 -4.58
C TYR A 289 -7.23 35.75 -3.83
N ARG A 290 -6.37 35.87 -2.83
CA ARG A 290 -5.84 34.74 -2.06
C ARG A 290 -6.58 34.62 -0.74
N MET A 291 -7.13 33.44 -0.47
CA MET A 291 -7.79 33.11 0.78
C MET A 291 -7.06 31.97 1.48
N LEU A 292 -7.05 32.02 2.82
CA LEU A 292 -6.59 30.91 3.62
C LEU A 292 -7.72 29.90 3.83
N CYS A 293 -7.40 28.62 3.69
CA CYS A 293 -8.34 27.52 3.89
C CYS A 293 -8.80 27.47 5.37
N THR A 294 -10.10 27.66 5.60
CA THR A 294 -10.71 27.65 6.95
C THR A 294 -10.59 26.30 7.63
N PHE A 295 -10.61 25.20 6.87
CA PHE A 295 -10.37 23.86 7.39
C PHE A 295 -8.98 23.73 8.01
N HIS A 296 -7.94 24.18 7.31
CA HIS A 296 -6.56 24.16 7.82
C HIS A 296 -6.37 25.11 8.99
N ILE A 297 -6.99 26.29 8.96
CA ILE A 297 -7.04 27.19 10.12
C ILE A 297 -7.64 26.47 11.32
N MET A 298 -8.83 25.88 11.18
CA MET A 298 -9.54 25.21 12.27
C MET A 298 -8.75 24.01 12.82
N LYS A 299 -8.11 23.23 11.94
CA LYS A 299 -7.23 22.13 12.34
C LYS A 299 -6.04 22.62 13.16
N ASN A 300 -5.42 23.72 12.74
CA ASN A 300 -4.31 24.35 13.46
C ASN A 300 -4.74 24.94 14.81
N VAL A 301 -5.91 25.59 14.88
CA VAL A 301 -6.48 26.09 16.15
C VAL A 301 -6.72 24.91 17.10
N LYS A 302 -7.39 23.85 16.65
CA LYS A 302 -7.65 22.66 17.48
C LYS A 302 -6.36 22.02 18.00
N ALA A 303 -5.33 21.90 17.16
CA ALA A 303 -4.04 21.33 17.55
C ALA A 303 -3.36 22.17 18.66
N LYS A 304 -3.38 23.50 18.54
CA LYS A 304 -2.81 24.41 19.55
C LYS A 304 -3.65 24.46 20.84
N CYS A 305 -4.98 24.47 20.72
CA CYS A 305 -5.86 24.46 21.89
C CYS A 305 -5.74 23.17 22.69
N LYS A 306 -5.54 22.01 22.04
CA LYS A 306 -5.33 20.74 22.75
C LYS A 306 -4.13 20.81 23.72
N MET A 307 -3.04 21.47 23.32
CA MET A 307 -1.87 21.68 24.19
C MET A 307 -2.15 22.57 25.41
N LEU A 308 -3.20 23.40 25.35
CA LEU A 308 -3.59 24.29 26.46
C LEU A 308 -4.53 23.59 27.44
N VAL A 309 -5.34 22.63 26.96
CA VAL A 309 -6.30 21.89 27.79
C VAL A 309 -5.64 20.76 28.57
N ASP A 310 -4.61 20.10 28.03
CA ASP A 310 -3.84 19.07 28.75
C ASP A 310 -2.93 19.63 29.87
N ASN A 311 -2.91 20.96 30.08
CA ASN A 311 -2.13 21.65 31.13
C ASN A 311 -2.99 22.20 32.28
N VAL A 312 -4.28 21.90 32.32
CA VAL A 312 -5.18 22.36 33.40
C VAL A 312 -5.87 21.17 34.06
N GLU A 313 -5.09 20.36 34.77
CA GLU A 313 -5.60 19.54 35.89
C GLU A 313 -4.59 19.61 37.04
N ALA A 314 -4.69 20.69 37.84
CA ALA A 314 -4.18 20.75 39.20
C ALA A 314 -4.82 21.94 39.96
N TRP A 315 -6.15 21.98 40.05
CA TRP A 315 -6.83 22.74 41.10
C TRP A 315 -8.06 21.96 41.55
N ASP A 316 -7.81 20.92 42.36
CA ASP A 316 -8.79 20.50 43.36
C ASP A 316 -8.95 21.67 44.34
N VAL A 317 -10.12 22.31 44.31
CA VAL A 317 -10.64 23.03 45.47
C VAL A 317 -12.03 22.47 45.71
N SER A 318 -12.07 21.35 46.43
CA SER A 318 -13.25 20.83 47.08
C SER A 318 -13.76 21.83 48.12
N GLY A 319 -14.94 22.38 47.87
CA GLY A 319 -15.89 22.76 48.91
C GLY A 319 -16.89 21.64 49.13
#